data_AF-A0AA87M772-F1
#
_entry.id   AF-A0AA87M772-F1
#
_cell.length_a   1.000
_cell.length_b   1.000
_cell.length_c   1.000
_cell.angle_alpha   90.00
_cell.angle_beta   90.00
_cell.angle_gamma   90.00
#
_symmetry.space_group_name_H-M   'P 1'
#
loop_
_entity.id
_entity.type
_entity.pdbx_description
1 polymer ?
#
loop_
_entity_poly.entity_id
_entity_poly.type
_entity_poly.pdbx_seq_one_letter_code
_entity_poly.pdbx_strand_id
1 'polypeptide(L)'
;MTGKLAFIATAGLIGAVVFLALGIGLSGRDWAEARHLWGAMPSTCGSAASTSQQVILPFTAVDRLVINLPASVRYQPGDKAEAIISGDPALLDHVRMEGGKLSLDCDPGWIDTRLDVSLSGPAIADWKLLGSGNLTLSQINQPLLRLSIRGSGSVAATGAADTVDLDISGSGAARLKNLTAKSAEIKVRGSGDVQLAAQADADVSISGSGNVELFGRPILRRSEIRGSGRIRQVP
;
A
#
# COMPACT_ATOMS: atom_id res chain seq x y z
N MET A 1 30.48 -15.72 14.94
CA MET A 1 30.36 -14.39 14.27
C MET A 1 29.08 -13.62 14.67
N THR A 2 28.06 -14.26 15.23
CA THR A 2 26.77 -13.66 15.66
C THR A 2 26.88 -12.69 16.84
N GLY A 3 27.81 -12.89 17.78
CA GLY A 3 27.96 -12.02 18.96
C GLY A 3 28.44 -10.59 18.64
N LYS A 4 29.21 -10.39 17.57
CA LYS A 4 29.72 -9.06 17.18
C LYS A 4 28.63 -8.17 16.60
N LEU A 5 27.69 -8.74 15.83
CA LEU A 5 26.55 -8.02 15.27
C LEU A 5 25.51 -7.66 16.34
N ALA A 6 25.24 -8.58 17.28
CA ALA A 6 24.36 -8.29 18.42
C ALA A 6 24.90 -7.15 19.28
N PHE A 7 26.22 -7.10 19.51
CA PHE A 7 26.86 -6.03 20.28
C PHE A 7 26.80 -4.67 19.60
N ILE A 8 26.97 -4.61 18.27
CA ILE A 8 26.84 -3.36 17.50
C ILE A 8 25.39 -2.88 17.49
N ALA A 9 24.43 -3.78 17.35
CA ALA A 9 23.00 -3.44 17.38
C ALA A 9 22.56 -2.93 18.77
N THR A 10 23.00 -3.57 19.85
CA THR A 10 22.70 -3.10 21.21
C THR A 10 23.41 -1.80 21.53
N ALA A 11 24.67 -1.61 21.11
CA ALA A 11 25.38 -0.35 21.26
C ALA A 11 24.70 0.79 20.49
N GLY A 12 24.22 0.52 19.27
CA GLY A 12 23.46 1.49 18.47
C GLY A 12 22.13 1.87 19.12
N LEU A 13 21.39 0.90 19.66
CA LEU A 13 20.10 1.13 20.33
C LEU A 13 20.29 1.89 21.65
N ILE A 14 21.33 1.57 22.43
CA ILE A 14 21.69 2.32 23.63
C ILE A 14 22.09 3.75 23.25
N GLY A 15 22.90 3.92 22.20
CA GLY A 15 23.27 5.24 21.68
C GLY A 15 22.04 6.06 21.29
N ALA A 16 21.09 5.47 20.56
CA ALA A 16 19.84 6.12 20.19
C ALA A 16 19.03 6.54 21.43
N VAL A 17 18.87 5.66 22.43
CA VAL A 17 18.18 5.98 23.68
C VAL A 17 18.88 7.10 24.45
N VAL A 18 20.21 7.09 24.50
CA VAL A 18 21.00 8.12 25.16
C VAL A 18 20.88 9.46 24.44
N PHE A 19 20.96 9.51 23.11
CA PHE A 19 20.76 10.73 22.34
C PHE A 19 19.32 11.26 22.45
N LEU A 20 18.35 10.36 22.50
CA LEU A 20 16.94 10.70 22.67
C LEU A 20 16.70 11.24 24.09
N ALA A 21 17.31 10.65 25.12
CA ALA A 21 17.28 11.15 26.50
C ALA A 21 18.04 12.48 26.68
N LEU A 22 19.16 12.68 25.97
CA LEU A 22 19.91 13.94 25.96
C LEU A 22 19.13 15.03 25.23
N GLY A 23 18.51 14.70 24.10
CA GLY A 23 17.54 15.56 23.44
C GLY A 23 16.38 15.90 24.39
N ILE A 24 15.94 14.92 25.19
CA ILE A 24 14.89 15.12 26.19
C ILE A 24 15.32 16.16 27.25
N GLY A 25 16.51 15.97 27.82
CA GLY A 25 17.05 16.80 28.89
C GLY A 25 17.46 18.21 28.46
N LEU A 26 17.98 18.36 27.24
CA LEU A 26 18.41 19.67 26.70
C LEU A 26 17.23 20.54 26.24
N SER A 27 16.07 19.94 25.94
CA SER A 27 14.89 20.67 25.42
C SER A 27 14.06 21.41 26.49
N GLY A 28 14.44 21.37 27.77
CA GLY A 28 13.85 22.25 28.79
C GLY A 28 12.33 22.10 28.98
N ARG A 29 11.59 23.21 29.07
CA ARG A 29 10.13 23.25 29.38
C ARG A 29 9.23 23.12 28.14
N ASP A 30 9.83 22.96 26.96
CA ASP A 30 9.14 22.89 25.65
C ASP A 30 8.48 21.52 25.37
N TRP A 31 8.54 20.58 26.32
CA TRP A 31 7.72 19.35 26.32
C TRP A 31 6.23 19.63 26.25
N ALA A 32 5.78 20.85 26.58
CA ALA A 32 4.40 21.25 26.39
C ALA A 32 4.00 21.41 24.92
N GLU A 33 4.91 21.88 24.06
CA GLU A 33 4.66 22.06 22.62
C GLU A 33 5.07 20.83 21.80
N ALA A 34 6.06 20.04 22.27
CA ALA A 34 6.42 18.77 21.63
C ALA A 34 5.34 17.68 21.78
N ARG A 35 4.36 17.87 22.69
CA ARG A 35 3.15 17.04 22.74
C ARG A 35 2.34 17.06 21.44
N HIS A 36 2.50 18.09 20.60
CA HIS A 36 1.87 18.16 19.26
C HIS A 36 2.65 17.39 18.19
N LEU A 37 3.91 17.03 18.44
CA LEU A 37 4.72 16.19 17.54
C LEU A 37 4.44 14.70 17.73
N TRP A 38 3.90 14.30 18.89
CA TRP A 38 3.54 12.92 19.24
C TRP A 38 2.03 12.73 19.53
N GLY A 39 1.28 13.83 19.66
CA GLY A 39 -0.17 13.83 19.68
C GLY A 39 -0.69 13.68 18.25
N ALA A 40 -1.69 12.82 18.06
CA ALA A 40 -2.33 12.64 16.76
C ALA A 40 -2.61 14.00 16.12
N MET A 41 -2.06 14.27 14.93
CA MET A 41 -2.41 15.49 14.20
C MET A 41 -3.94 15.47 14.01
N PRO A 42 -4.65 16.51 14.48
CA PRO A 42 -6.11 16.52 14.41
C PRO A 42 -6.56 16.57 12.96
N SER A 43 -7.61 15.81 12.63
CA SER A 43 -8.20 15.81 11.29
C SER A 43 -8.69 17.20 10.91
N THR A 44 -8.44 17.61 9.67
CA THR A 44 -8.96 18.87 9.11
C THR A 44 -10.32 18.69 8.41
N CYS A 45 -10.86 17.46 8.43
CA CYS A 45 -12.12 17.06 7.79
C CYS A 45 -13.40 17.58 8.49
N GLY A 46 -13.28 18.49 9.46
CA GLY A 46 -14.44 19.10 10.10
C GLY A 46 -15.40 18.12 10.78
N SER A 47 -16.67 18.53 10.91
CA SER A 47 -17.77 17.70 11.39
C SER A 47 -18.70 17.38 10.22
N ALA A 48 -19.35 16.21 10.24
CA ALA A 48 -20.27 15.78 9.20
C ALA A 48 -21.35 16.84 8.92
N ALA A 49 -21.45 17.26 7.66
CA ALA A 49 -22.58 18.08 7.20
C ALA A 49 -23.76 17.20 6.77
N SER A 50 -23.48 15.95 6.38
CA SER A 50 -24.46 14.96 5.94
C SER A 50 -24.68 13.84 6.97
N THR A 51 -25.92 13.33 7.05
CA THR A 51 -26.26 12.09 7.77
C THR A 51 -26.16 10.84 6.90
N SER A 52 -25.75 10.98 5.63
CA SER A 52 -25.63 9.83 4.74
C SER A 52 -24.50 8.91 5.19
N GLN A 53 -24.79 7.62 5.31
CA GLN A 53 -23.80 6.58 5.65
C GLN A 53 -23.14 5.98 4.40
N GLN A 54 -23.61 6.35 3.21
CA GLN A 54 -23.14 5.82 1.95
C GLN A 54 -23.26 6.87 0.82
N VAL A 55 -22.29 6.86 -0.09
CA VAL A 55 -22.30 7.65 -1.33
C VAL A 55 -22.10 6.68 -2.50
N ILE A 56 -22.93 6.82 -3.53
CA ILE A 56 -22.81 6.07 -4.77
C ILE A 56 -22.31 7.03 -5.84
N LEU A 57 -21.14 6.75 -6.39
CA LEU A 57 -20.53 7.51 -7.47
C LEU A 57 -20.47 6.61 -8.72
N PRO A 58 -21.22 6.91 -9.78
CA PRO A 58 -20.93 6.28 -11.07
C PRO A 58 -19.56 6.76 -11.53
N PHE A 59 -18.76 5.86 -12.11
CA PHE A 59 -17.50 6.24 -12.72
C PHE A 59 -17.41 5.70 -14.14
N THR A 60 -16.73 6.44 -15.01
CA THR A 60 -16.49 6.01 -16.39
C THR A 60 -15.37 4.96 -16.44
N ALA A 61 -15.41 4.09 -17.44
CA ALA A 61 -14.32 3.18 -17.73
C ALA A 61 -12.99 3.96 -17.83
N VAL A 62 -12.04 3.62 -16.96
CA VAL A 62 -10.71 4.21 -16.92
C VAL A 62 -9.68 3.10 -16.98
N ASP A 63 -8.59 3.34 -17.71
CA ASP A 63 -7.48 2.38 -17.77
C ASP A 63 -6.66 2.36 -16.47
N ARG A 64 -6.74 3.46 -15.70
CA ARG A 64 -6.01 3.67 -14.46
C ARG A 64 -6.91 4.15 -13.34
N LEU A 65 -6.77 3.54 -12.17
CA LEU A 65 -7.38 4.01 -10.94
C LEU A 65 -6.34 4.33 -9.86
N VAL A 66 -6.43 5.52 -9.28
CA VAL A 66 -5.56 6.01 -8.21
C VAL A 66 -6.37 6.12 -6.93
N ILE A 67 -6.03 5.31 -5.92
CA ILE A 67 -6.59 5.37 -4.58
C ILE A 67 -5.64 6.20 -3.71
N ASN A 68 -6.09 7.38 -3.30
CA ASN A 68 -5.34 8.33 -2.47
C ASN A 68 -6.16 8.73 -1.24
N LEU A 69 -6.54 7.74 -0.45
CA LEU A 69 -7.19 7.91 0.84
C LEU A 69 -6.93 6.68 1.72
N PRO A 70 -6.96 6.82 3.06
CA PRO A 70 -6.83 5.70 3.99
C PRO A 70 -8.14 4.91 4.04
N ALA A 71 -8.38 4.08 3.03
CA ALA A 71 -9.58 3.25 2.92
C ALA A 71 -9.27 1.79 2.65
N SER A 72 -10.23 0.93 2.98
CA SER A 72 -10.30 -0.44 2.50
C SER A 72 -11.10 -0.47 1.20
N VAL A 73 -10.39 -0.65 0.08
CA VAL A 73 -10.96 -0.70 -1.26
C VAL A 73 -11.08 -2.16 -1.70
N ARG A 74 -12.27 -2.54 -2.16
CA ARG A 74 -12.55 -3.84 -2.77
C ARG A 74 -13.01 -3.61 -4.20
N TYR A 75 -12.41 -4.31 -5.16
CA TYR A 75 -12.79 -4.23 -6.56
C TYR A 75 -13.08 -5.62 -7.12
N GLN A 76 -14.13 -5.70 -7.93
CA GLN A 76 -14.47 -6.89 -8.71
C GLN A 76 -14.94 -6.48 -10.10
N PRO A 77 -14.43 -7.11 -11.18
CA PRO A 77 -14.95 -6.88 -12.52
C PRO A 77 -16.46 -7.17 -12.61
N GLY A 78 -17.20 -6.32 -13.32
CA GLY A 78 -18.64 -6.45 -13.51
C GLY A 78 -19.19 -5.50 -14.57
N ASP A 79 -20.46 -5.69 -14.94
CA ASP A 79 -21.08 -4.97 -16.06
C ASP A 79 -21.43 -3.50 -15.74
N LYS A 80 -21.51 -3.16 -14.45
CA LYS A 80 -21.86 -1.82 -13.98
C LYS A 80 -20.67 -1.17 -13.32
N ALA A 81 -20.29 0.01 -13.81
CA ALA A 81 -19.23 0.83 -13.25
C ALA A 81 -19.77 1.69 -12.10
N GLU A 82 -19.60 1.21 -10.87
CA GLU A 82 -20.17 1.83 -9.67
C GLU A 82 -19.15 1.84 -8.54
N ALA A 83 -19.03 2.97 -7.87
CA ALA A 83 -18.26 3.13 -6.65
C ALA A 83 -19.19 3.40 -5.48
N ILE A 84 -19.25 2.46 -4.55
CA ILE A 84 -20.01 2.56 -3.32
C ILE A 84 -19.02 2.87 -2.20
N ILE A 85 -19.16 4.03 -1.57
CA ILE A 85 -18.32 4.45 -0.46
C ILE A 85 -19.18 4.53 0.80
N SER A 86 -18.74 3.90 1.88
CA SER A 86 -19.40 3.90 3.18
C SER A 86 -18.39 4.14 4.30
N GLY A 87 -18.81 4.77 5.39
CA GLY A 87 -17.95 5.04 6.53
C GLY A 87 -18.41 6.25 7.33
N ASP A 88 -17.46 6.94 7.95
CA ASP A 88 -17.72 8.15 8.71
C ASP A 88 -18.33 9.25 7.80
N PRO A 89 -19.54 9.75 8.09
CA PRO A 89 -20.16 10.81 7.30
C PRO A 89 -19.30 12.08 7.20
N ALA A 90 -18.48 12.39 8.22
CA ALA A 90 -17.57 13.53 8.18
C ALA A 90 -16.54 13.37 7.07
N LEU A 91 -16.09 12.14 6.79
CA LEU A 91 -15.14 11.87 5.72
C LEU A 91 -15.83 11.71 4.37
N LEU A 92 -17.05 11.15 4.34
CA LEU A 92 -17.82 10.94 3.11
C LEU A 92 -18.07 12.26 2.37
N ASP A 93 -18.36 13.34 3.10
CA ASP A 93 -18.56 14.68 2.53
C ASP A 93 -17.30 15.21 1.81
N HIS A 94 -16.13 14.68 2.16
CA HIS A 94 -14.82 15.05 1.64
C HIS A 94 -14.28 14.09 0.57
N VAL A 95 -15.00 13.01 0.24
CA VAL A 95 -14.60 12.08 -0.83
C VAL A 95 -14.86 12.71 -2.20
N ARG A 96 -13.85 12.71 -3.06
CA ARG A 96 -13.90 13.18 -4.44
C ARG A 96 -13.39 12.10 -5.40
N MET A 97 -14.08 11.93 -6.52
CA MET A 97 -13.66 11.06 -7.61
C MET A 97 -13.52 11.88 -8.88
N GLU A 98 -12.28 12.12 -9.32
CA GLU A 98 -11.96 12.94 -10.48
C GLU A 98 -10.93 12.24 -11.37
N GLY A 99 -11.25 12.04 -12.65
CA GLY A 99 -10.30 11.50 -13.63
C GLY A 99 -9.66 10.15 -13.25
N GLY A 100 -10.41 9.26 -12.58
CA GLY A 100 -9.89 7.98 -12.10
C GLY A 100 -9.07 8.08 -10.81
N LYS A 101 -9.07 9.22 -10.11
CA LYS A 101 -8.46 9.38 -8.79
C LYS A 101 -9.55 9.51 -7.73
N LEU A 102 -9.51 8.62 -6.74
CA LEU A 102 -10.32 8.70 -5.53
C LEU A 102 -9.45 9.33 -4.43
N SER A 103 -9.87 10.47 -3.88
CA SER A 103 -9.14 11.20 -2.84
C SER A 103 -10.05 11.89 -1.83
N LEU A 104 -9.48 12.26 -0.69
CA LEU A 104 -10.08 13.20 0.25
C LEU A 104 -9.61 14.62 -0.07
N ASP A 105 -10.51 15.60 0.01
CA ASP A 105 -10.17 17.03 -0.06
C ASP A 105 -9.82 17.62 1.32
N CYS A 106 -9.67 16.76 2.34
CA CYS A 106 -9.20 17.08 3.69
C CYS A 106 -8.03 16.16 4.10
N ASP A 107 -7.28 16.59 5.13
CA ASP A 107 -6.30 15.73 5.81
C ASP A 107 -7.00 14.97 6.96
N PRO A 108 -7.15 13.64 6.86
CA PRO A 108 -7.76 12.85 7.93
C PRO A 108 -6.87 12.75 9.17
N GLY A 109 -5.61 13.19 9.14
CA GLY A 109 -4.68 13.06 10.25
C GLY A 109 -4.32 11.60 10.54
N TRP A 110 -3.92 11.31 11.79
CA TRP A 110 -3.47 9.98 12.22
C TRP A 110 -4.57 9.14 12.88
N ILE A 111 -5.81 9.58 12.79
CA ILE A 111 -6.95 8.88 13.39
C ILE A 111 -7.32 7.62 12.58
N ASP A 112 -7.84 6.60 13.28
CA ASP A 112 -8.35 5.35 12.70
C ASP A 112 -9.64 5.64 11.90
N THR A 113 -9.48 6.11 10.67
CA THR A 113 -10.59 6.41 9.77
C THR A 113 -11.02 5.14 9.04
N ARG A 114 -12.26 4.71 9.26
CA ARG A 114 -12.86 3.55 8.57
C ARG A 114 -13.68 4.03 7.38
N LEU A 115 -13.03 4.05 6.22
CA LEU A 115 -13.69 4.17 4.93
C LEU A 115 -13.63 2.83 4.20
N ASP A 116 -14.80 2.35 3.79
CA ASP A 116 -14.98 1.18 2.96
C ASP A 116 -15.41 1.63 1.56
N VAL A 117 -14.67 1.20 0.54
CA VAL A 117 -14.95 1.49 -0.85
C VAL A 117 -15.17 0.17 -1.58
N SER A 118 -16.34 -0.02 -2.16
CA SER A 118 -16.65 -1.14 -3.03
C SER A 118 -16.78 -0.64 -4.46
N LEU A 119 -15.92 -1.13 -5.34
CA LEU A 119 -15.86 -0.78 -6.75
C LEU A 119 -16.28 -1.99 -7.59
N SER A 120 -17.13 -1.76 -8.58
CA SER A 120 -17.42 -2.71 -9.65
C SER A 120 -17.30 -2.02 -10.99
N GLY A 121 -16.94 -2.74 -12.05
CA GLY A 121 -16.89 -2.16 -13.39
C GLY A 121 -16.02 -2.93 -14.40
N PRO A 122 -15.75 -2.32 -15.57
CA PRO A 122 -14.90 -2.90 -16.58
C PRO A 122 -13.46 -3.09 -16.09
N ALA A 123 -12.74 -4.04 -16.68
CA ALA A 123 -11.37 -4.38 -16.30
C ALA A 123 -10.44 -3.16 -16.30
N ILE A 124 -9.75 -2.94 -15.17
CA ILE A 124 -8.78 -1.85 -14.98
C ILE A 124 -7.38 -2.45 -14.95
N ALA A 125 -6.52 -1.95 -15.84
CA ALA A 125 -5.17 -2.46 -16.00
C ALA A 125 -4.17 -1.85 -15.01
N ASP A 126 -4.32 -0.59 -14.60
CA ASP A 126 -3.32 0.15 -13.80
C ASP A 126 -3.91 0.64 -12.48
N TRP A 127 -3.43 0.09 -11.36
CA TRP A 127 -3.86 0.47 -10.01
C TRP A 127 -2.73 1.16 -9.27
N LYS A 128 -3.02 2.31 -8.68
CA LYS A 128 -2.07 3.04 -7.82
C LYS A 128 -2.66 3.25 -6.45
N LEU A 129 -2.01 2.69 -5.45
CA LEU A 129 -2.34 2.86 -4.04
C LEU A 129 -1.35 3.84 -3.41
N LEU A 130 -1.86 4.97 -2.92
CA LEU A 130 -1.08 5.99 -2.24
C LEU A 130 -1.48 6.03 -0.76
N GLY A 131 -0.48 6.08 0.12
CA GLY A 131 -0.69 6.16 1.58
C GLY A 131 -0.72 4.79 2.27
N SER A 132 -1.69 4.59 3.16
CA SER A 132 -1.79 3.43 4.07
C SER A 132 -3.04 2.56 3.83
N GLY A 133 -3.80 2.81 2.76
CA GLY A 133 -5.01 2.05 2.45
C GLY A 133 -4.76 0.58 2.12
N ASN A 134 -5.84 -0.18 2.02
CA ASN A 134 -5.83 -1.58 1.59
C ASN A 134 -6.59 -1.71 0.26
N LEU A 135 -6.06 -2.44 -0.70
CA LEU A 135 -6.73 -2.73 -1.96
C LEU A 135 -6.87 -4.23 -2.14
N THR A 136 -8.11 -4.70 -2.35
CA THR A 136 -8.43 -6.10 -2.64
C THR A 136 -9.02 -6.19 -4.03
N LEU A 137 -8.34 -6.88 -4.94
CA LEU A 137 -8.78 -7.14 -6.31
C LEU A 137 -9.26 -8.59 -6.42
N SER A 138 -10.54 -8.78 -6.75
CA SER A 138 -11.16 -10.10 -6.79
C SER A 138 -11.47 -10.52 -8.22
N GLN A 139 -11.20 -11.79 -8.55
CA GLN A 139 -11.52 -12.39 -9.85
C GLN A 139 -10.95 -11.63 -11.06
N ILE A 140 -9.70 -11.19 -10.96
CA ILE A 140 -9.02 -10.54 -12.08
C ILE A 140 -8.80 -11.55 -13.20
N ASN A 141 -9.06 -11.14 -14.44
CA ASN A 141 -8.78 -11.93 -15.64
C ASN A 141 -8.46 -10.97 -16.79
N GLN A 142 -7.18 -10.64 -16.96
CA GLN A 142 -6.75 -9.65 -17.95
C GLN A 142 -5.31 -9.88 -18.42
N PRO A 143 -4.93 -9.39 -19.61
CA PRO A 143 -3.57 -9.56 -20.11
C PRO A 143 -2.52 -8.87 -19.24
N LEU A 144 -2.84 -7.71 -18.69
CA LEU A 144 -1.88 -6.91 -17.92
C LEU A 144 -2.50 -6.36 -16.65
N LEU A 145 -1.83 -6.58 -15.53
CA LEU A 145 -2.15 -5.96 -14.24
C LEU A 145 -0.92 -5.21 -13.73
N ARG A 146 -1.00 -3.87 -13.72
CA ARG A 146 -0.01 -3.00 -13.09
C ARG A 146 -0.49 -2.59 -11.70
N LEU A 147 0.36 -2.76 -10.70
CA LEU A 147 0.12 -2.40 -9.31
C LEU A 147 1.26 -1.49 -8.84
N SER A 148 0.94 -0.26 -8.44
CA SER A 148 1.90 0.65 -7.82
C SER A 148 1.49 0.97 -6.39
N ILE A 149 2.35 0.65 -5.43
CA ILE A 149 2.14 0.96 -4.02
C ILE A 149 3.15 2.01 -3.60
N ARG A 150 2.66 3.20 -3.23
CA ARG A 150 3.50 4.28 -2.66
C ARG A 150 3.07 4.55 -1.23
N GLY A 151 3.93 4.24 -0.28
CA GLY A 151 3.64 4.34 1.15
C GLY A 151 3.70 2.98 1.84
N SER A 152 2.74 2.72 2.72
CA SER A 152 2.71 1.53 3.60
C SER A 152 1.44 0.69 3.41
N GLY A 153 0.64 0.98 2.38
CA GLY A 153 -0.57 0.23 2.08
C GLY A 153 -0.33 -1.21 1.64
N SER A 154 -1.40 -2.00 1.63
CA SER A 154 -1.37 -3.40 1.22
C SER A 154 -2.28 -3.66 0.02
N VAL A 155 -1.81 -4.48 -0.92
CA VAL A 155 -2.61 -4.96 -2.05
C VAL A 155 -2.75 -6.47 -1.97
N ALA A 156 -3.96 -6.98 -2.14
CA ALA A 156 -4.24 -8.40 -2.32
C ALA A 156 -4.98 -8.60 -3.65
N ALA A 157 -4.65 -9.66 -4.39
CA ALA A 157 -5.33 -9.97 -5.64
C ALA A 157 -5.59 -11.48 -5.81
N THR A 158 -6.66 -11.81 -6.51
CA THR A 158 -7.03 -13.18 -6.89
C THR A 158 -7.43 -13.24 -8.37
N GLY A 159 -7.26 -14.42 -8.98
CA GLY A 159 -7.62 -14.67 -10.38
C GLY A 159 -6.41 -15.03 -11.25
N ALA A 160 -6.36 -14.52 -12.48
CA ALA A 160 -5.28 -14.73 -13.43
C ALA A 160 -4.90 -13.46 -14.21
N ALA A 161 -3.62 -13.32 -14.56
CA ALA A 161 -3.14 -12.32 -15.50
C ALA A 161 -1.97 -12.86 -16.35
N ASP A 162 -1.80 -12.38 -17.58
CA ASP A 162 -0.64 -12.80 -18.38
C ASP A 162 0.65 -12.13 -17.86
N THR A 163 0.59 -10.85 -17.56
CA THR A 163 1.70 -10.08 -16.99
C THR A 163 1.25 -9.31 -15.76
N VAL A 164 2.00 -9.45 -14.67
CA VAL A 164 1.89 -8.61 -13.47
C VAL A 164 3.11 -7.72 -13.37
N ASP A 165 2.91 -6.41 -13.36
CA ASP A 165 3.94 -5.40 -13.13
C ASP A 165 3.69 -4.75 -11.76
N LEU A 166 4.57 -5.00 -10.81
CA LEU A 166 4.45 -4.56 -9.43
C LEU A 166 5.59 -3.58 -9.09
N ASP A 167 5.25 -2.33 -8.77
CA ASP A 167 6.18 -1.33 -8.25
C ASP A 167 5.78 -0.93 -6.82
N ILE A 168 6.62 -1.28 -5.84
CA ILE A 168 6.49 -0.84 -4.46
C ILE A 168 7.56 0.20 -4.18
N SER A 169 7.14 1.37 -3.71
CA SER A 169 8.02 2.44 -3.23
C SER A 169 7.60 2.82 -1.81
N GLY A 170 8.31 2.29 -0.81
CA GLY A 170 7.98 2.44 0.61
C GLY A 170 8.10 1.12 1.38
N SER A 171 7.13 0.87 2.27
CA SER A 171 7.05 -0.32 3.15
C SER A 171 5.75 -1.10 2.94
N GLY A 172 5.11 -0.93 1.80
CA GLY A 172 3.84 -1.60 1.47
C GLY A 172 4.00 -3.10 1.23
N ALA A 173 2.87 -3.80 1.26
CA ALA A 173 2.81 -5.25 1.08
C ALA A 173 1.96 -5.65 -0.14
N ALA A 174 2.40 -6.67 -0.87
CA ALA A 174 1.65 -7.24 -1.98
C ALA A 174 1.41 -8.75 -1.76
N ARG A 175 0.16 -9.14 -1.57
CA ARG A 175 -0.30 -10.52 -1.34
C ARG A 175 -1.01 -11.05 -2.59
N LEU A 176 -0.22 -11.48 -3.57
CA LEU A 176 -0.65 -11.91 -4.90
C LEU A 176 -0.46 -13.42 -5.10
N LYS A 177 -0.26 -14.20 -4.03
CA LYS A 177 -0.10 -15.67 -4.11
C LYS A 177 -1.29 -16.39 -4.73
N ASN A 178 -2.48 -15.79 -4.65
CA ASN A 178 -3.73 -16.33 -5.19
C ASN A 178 -4.07 -15.76 -6.58
N LEU A 179 -3.18 -14.96 -7.15
CA LEU A 179 -3.25 -14.44 -8.51
C LEU A 179 -2.23 -15.21 -9.37
N THR A 180 -2.71 -15.95 -10.35
CA THR A 180 -1.83 -16.71 -11.25
C THR A 180 -1.30 -15.79 -12.36
N ALA A 181 -0.02 -15.45 -12.32
CA ALA A 181 0.64 -14.71 -13.39
C ALA A 181 1.40 -15.65 -14.33
N LYS A 182 1.38 -15.42 -15.66
CA LYS A 182 2.34 -16.11 -16.55
C LYS A 182 3.74 -15.52 -16.37
N SER A 183 3.82 -14.20 -16.41
CA SER A 183 5.04 -13.42 -16.26
C SER A 183 4.90 -12.37 -15.15
N ALA A 184 5.99 -12.11 -14.43
CA ALA A 184 5.98 -11.13 -13.35
C ALA A 184 7.20 -10.20 -13.42
N GLU A 185 6.95 -8.90 -13.36
CA GLU A 185 7.98 -7.88 -13.16
C GLU A 185 7.76 -7.24 -11.78
N ILE A 186 8.76 -7.32 -10.91
CA ILE A 186 8.67 -6.88 -9.51
C ILE A 186 9.80 -5.90 -9.21
N LYS A 187 9.43 -4.68 -8.85
CA LYS A 187 10.34 -3.62 -8.41
C LYS A 187 9.99 -3.21 -6.99
N VAL A 188 10.93 -3.37 -6.07
CA VAL A 188 10.76 -2.94 -4.68
C VAL A 188 11.83 -1.90 -4.34
N ARG A 189 11.39 -0.70 -3.97
CA ARG A 189 12.24 0.38 -3.44
C ARG A 189 11.84 0.65 -1.99
N GLY A 190 12.70 0.30 -1.04
CA GLY A 190 12.42 0.39 0.40
C GLY A 190 12.37 -0.98 1.07
N SER A 191 11.35 -1.21 1.89
CA SER A 191 11.23 -2.37 2.78
C SER A 191 9.94 -3.16 2.55
N GLY A 192 9.40 -3.12 1.33
CA GLY A 192 8.15 -3.81 1.02
C GLY A 192 8.27 -5.34 0.98
N ASP A 193 7.16 -6.01 1.28
CA ASP A 193 7.05 -7.47 1.26
C ASP A 193 6.11 -7.93 0.14
N VAL A 194 6.56 -8.88 -0.68
CA VAL A 194 5.84 -9.36 -1.86
C VAL A 194 5.69 -10.87 -1.81
N GLN A 195 4.47 -11.35 -2.06
CA GLN A 195 4.14 -12.74 -2.34
C GLN A 195 3.45 -12.77 -3.70
N LEU A 196 4.01 -13.47 -4.69
CA LEU A 196 3.45 -13.52 -6.05
C LEU A 196 3.61 -14.92 -6.64
N ALA A 197 2.59 -15.44 -7.32
CA ALA A 197 2.68 -16.69 -8.06
C ALA A 197 2.94 -16.43 -9.55
N ALA A 198 4.01 -17.03 -10.10
CA ALA A 198 4.39 -16.90 -11.51
C ALA A 198 4.68 -18.26 -12.14
N GLN A 199 4.24 -18.46 -13.39
CA GLN A 199 4.34 -19.76 -14.08
C GLN A 199 5.54 -19.88 -15.03
N ALA A 200 5.88 -18.82 -15.76
CA ALA A 200 6.87 -18.88 -16.83
C ALA A 200 8.12 -18.06 -16.52
N ASP A 201 7.98 -16.75 -16.37
CA ASP A 201 9.12 -15.83 -16.24
C ASP A 201 8.93 -14.86 -15.07
N ALA A 202 10.03 -14.50 -14.41
CA ALA A 202 10.03 -13.46 -13.39
C ALA A 202 11.29 -12.59 -13.46
N ASP A 203 11.07 -11.28 -13.39
CA ASP A 203 12.10 -10.25 -13.26
C ASP A 203 11.93 -9.55 -11.93
N VAL A 204 12.94 -9.61 -11.06
CA VAL A 204 12.88 -9.03 -9.72
C VAL A 204 14.05 -8.08 -9.49
N SER A 205 13.73 -6.87 -9.05
CA SER A 205 14.70 -5.85 -8.65
C SER A 205 14.33 -5.29 -7.28
N ILE A 206 15.24 -5.40 -6.32
CA ILE A 206 15.07 -4.87 -4.96
C ILE A 206 16.15 -3.82 -4.71
N SER A 207 15.74 -2.63 -4.29
CA SER A 207 16.61 -1.56 -3.80
C SER A 207 16.19 -1.22 -2.37
N GLY A 208 16.90 -1.77 -1.38
CA GLY A 208 16.58 -1.64 0.04
C GLY A 208 16.60 -3.00 0.76
N SER A 209 15.61 -3.22 1.62
CA SER A 209 15.53 -4.37 2.54
C SER A 209 14.27 -5.22 2.36
N GLY A 210 13.54 -5.03 1.26
CA GLY A 210 12.32 -5.76 0.97
C GLY A 210 12.52 -7.25 0.72
N ASN A 211 11.44 -8.03 0.90
CA ASN A 211 11.41 -9.47 0.65
C ASN A 211 10.45 -9.82 -0.47
N VAL A 212 10.85 -10.74 -1.34
CA VAL A 212 10.02 -11.25 -2.44
C VAL A 212 9.96 -12.76 -2.37
N GLU A 213 8.76 -13.30 -2.18
CA GLU A 213 8.45 -14.73 -2.26
C GLU A 213 7.73 -15.02 -3.57
N LEU A 214 8.41 -15.75 -4.45
CA LEU A 214 7.87 -16.19 -5.73
C LEU A 214 7.39 -17.62 -5.62
N PHE A 215 6.09 -17.82 -5.78
CA PHE A 215 5.45 -19.13 -5.77
C PHE A 215 5.44 -19.72 -7.18
N GLY A 216 5.65 -21.03 -7.27
CA GLY A 216 5.72 -21.79 -8.52
C GLY A 216 7.16 -22.01 -9.00
N ARG A 217 7.32 -22.26 -10.31
CA ARG A 217 8.62 -22.54 -10.94
C ARG A 217 8.94 -21.56 -12.09
N PRO A 218 8.91 -20.24 -11.87
CA PRO A 218 9.26 -19.30 -12.92
C PRO A 218 10.77 -19.32 -13.20
N ILE A 219 11.14 -19.11 -14.46
CA ILE A 219 12.50 -18.82 -14.87
C ILE A 219 12.82 -17.38 -14.44
N LEU A 220 13.75 -17.23 -13.50
CA LEU A 220 14.25 -15.92 -13.11
C LEU A 220 15.16 -15.36 -14.20
N ARG A 221 14.65 -14.41 -14.98
CA ARG A 221 15.39 -13.75 -16.05
C ARG A 221 16.32 -12.67 -15.50
N ARG A 222 15.86 -11.96 -14.48
CA ARG A 222 16.63 -10.97 -13.73
C ARG A 222 16.36 -11.09 -12.24
N SER A 223 17.42 -11.03 -11.45
CA SER A 223 17.35 -10.95 -9.99
C SER A 223 18.44 -10.01 -9.49
N GLU A 224 18.07 -8.77 -9.16
CA GLU A 224 19.00 -7.77 -8.64
C GLU A 224 18.58 -7.35 -7.23
N ILE A 225 19.53 -7.34 -6.29
CA ILE A 225 19.32 -6.86 -4.93
C ILE A 225 20.42 -5.85 -4.62
N ARG A 226 20.02 -4.59 -4.41
CA ARG A 226 20.85 -3.50 -3.90
C ARG A 226 20.42 -3.20 -2.48
N GLY A 227 21.10 -3.79 -1.50
CA GLY A 227 20.80 -3.63 -0.08
C GLY A 227 20.81 -4.95 0.66
N SER A 228 19.84 -5.17 1.54
CA SER A 228 19.77 -6.35 2.43
C SER A 228 18.49 -7.18 2.25
N GLY A 229 17.75 -6.93 1.16
CA GLY A 229 16.55 -7.68 0.82
C GLY A 229 16.80 -9.14 0.45
N ARG A 230 15.72 -9.89 0.22
CA ARG A 230 15.78 -11.32 -0.12
C ARG A 230 14.77 -11.68 -1.20
N ILE A 231 15.19 -12.55 -2.12
CA ILE A 231 14.31 -13.23 -3.08
C ILE A 231 14.29 -14.72 -2.70
N ARG A 232 13.09 -15.29 -2.52
CA ARG A 232 12.89 -16.70 -2.18
C ARG A 232 11.91 -17.33 -3.18
N GLN A 233 12.30 -18.41 -3.82
CA GLN A 233 11.39 -19.23 -4.60
C GLN A 233 10.74 -20.28 -3.70
N VAL A 234 9.42 -20.42 -3.80
CA VAL A 234 8.60 -21.37 -3.06
C VAL A 234 7.96 -22.30 -4.08
N PRO A 235 8.25 -23.61 -4.05
CA PRO A 235 7.71 -24.58 -4.99
C PRO A 235 6.18 -24.65 -5.02
#